data_AF-A0ABD3HB33-F1
#
_entry.id   AF-A0ABD3HB33-F1
#
_cell.length_a   1.000
_cell.length_b   1.000
_cell.length_c   1.000
_cell.angle_alpha   90.00
_cell.angle_beta   90.00
_cell.angle_gamma   90.00
#
_symmetry.space_group_name_H-M   'P 1'
#
loop_
_entity.id
_entity.type
_entity.pdbx_description
1 polymer ?
#
loop_
_entity_poly.entity_id
_entity_poly.type
_entity_poly.pdbx_seq_one_letter_code
_entity_poly.pdbx_strand_id
1 'polypeptide(L)'
;MDRVIRFQTSRGRDAIFYDGYSYWFDRRAASGDIFWRCLRDGCYGRLQTNVNLNQPMVRGDGHLHARNPEEGIIRPSVARMRERAATENTPIPQIYQEEANRLSYSASASALLPMLQSIDSALYRARRSNFPPLPRTLSEIVIPQSLQSTESGEEFVLLQLQDNNIMVFGAPSDFDVLCSASHVYMDGTFAACPELFRQFFTIHAFFGERQKIKFYKKQFDVLWPLDFCQLRMYALVYK
;
A
#
# COMPACT_ATOMS: atom_id res chain seq x y z
N MET A 1 -12.60 7.12 31.87
CA MET A 1 -13.12 7.99 30.79
C MET A 1 -12.61 7.43 29.48
N ASP A 2 -13.50 7.11 28.55
CA ASP A 2 -13.10 6.62 27.23
C ASP A 2 -12.32 7.71 26.49
N ARG A 3 -11.16 7.33 25.95
CA ARG A 3 -10.29 8.24 25.20
C ARG A 3 -10.80 8.35 23.76
N VAL A 4 -10.81 9.55 23.21
CA VAL A 4 -11.07 9.75 21.77
C VAL A 4 -9.89 9.22 20.95
N ILE A 5 -10.16 8.31 20.02
CA ILE A 5 -9.14 7.72 19.14
C ILE A 5 -9.31 8.30 17.74
N ARG A 6 -8.22 8.82 17.15
CA ARG A 6 -8.23 9.38 15.79
C ARG A 6 -7.88 8.29 14.75
N PHE A 7 -8.51 8.36 13.59
CA PHE A 7 -8.13 7.58 12.42
C PHE A 7 -8.61 8.27 11.12
N GLN A 8 -8.17 7.78 9.96
CA GLN A 8 -8.64 8.27 8.67
C GLN A 8 -9.47 7.22 7.92
N THR A 9 -10.56 7.68 7.32
CA THR A 9 -11.44 6.84 6.49
C THR A 9 -10.77 6.46 5.15
N SER A 10 -11.37 5.52 4.41
CA SER A 10 -10.90 5.11 3.07
C SER A 10 -10.82 6.23 2.04
N ARG A 11 -11.50 7.36 2.29
CA ARG A 11 -11.49 8.55 1.45
C ARG A 11 -10.59 9.67 2.01
N GLY A 12 -9.73 9.37 2.98
CA GLY A 12 -8.82 10.34 3.59
C GLY A 12 -9.48 11.37 4.51
N ARG A 13 -10.77 11.21 4.84
CA ARG A 13 -11.46 12.10 5.79
C ARG A 13 -11.10 11.74 7.22
N ASP A 14 -10.91 12.75 8.05
CA ASP A 14 -10.71 12.61 9.49
C ASP A 14 -11.95 12.01 10.16
N ALA A 15 -11.68 11.06 11.03
CA ALA A 15 -12.68 10.36 11.82
C ALA A 15 -12.16 10.09 13.22
N ILE A 16 -13.10 9.89 14.13
CA ILE A 16 -12.81 9.58 15.52
C ILE A 16 -13.66 8.43 16.01
N PHE A 17 -13.14 7.70 16.98
CA PHE A 17 -13.87 6.69 17.73
C PHE A 17 -14.02 7.15 19.18
N TYR A 18 -15.22 7.01 19.73
CA TYR A 18 -15.56 7.33 21.11
C TYR A 18 -16.77 6.53 21.56
N ASP A 19 -16.70 5.95 22.77
CA ASP A 19 -17.82 5.28 23.46
C ASP A 19 -18.52 4.19 22.61
N GLY A 20 -17.72 3.36 21.90
CA GLY A 20 -18.25 2.27 21.07
C GLY A 20 -18.78 2.69 19.69
N TYR A 21 -18.57 3.94 19.30
CA TYR A 21 -19.08 4.49 18.04
C TYR A 21 -18.00 5.22 17.25
N SER A 22 -18.09 5.13 15.92
CA SER A 22 -17.22 5.84 14.98
C SER A 22 -17.93 7.04 14.38
N TYR A 23 -17.24 8.17 14.25
CA TYR A 23 -17.78 9.41 13.75
C TYR A 23 -16.86 10.03 12.68
N TRP A 24 -17.43 10.65 11.66
CA TRP A 24 -16.70 11.47 10.68
C TRP A 24 -16.92 12.96 10.98
N PHE A 25 -15.94 13.77 10.59
CA PHE A 25 -16.04 15.22 10.69
C PHE A 25 -17.28 15.74 9.94
N ASP A 26 -18.11 16.54 10.62
CA ASP A 26 -19.29 17.19 10.03
C ASP A 26 -18.97 18.68 9.77
N ARG A 27 -18.68 19.42 10.85
CA ARG A 27 -18.38 20.85 10.76
C ARG A 27 -17.61 21.36 11.98
N ARG A 28 -17.01 22.55 11.86
CA ARG A 28 -16.45 23.32 12.97
C ARG A 28 -17.31 24.55 13.23
N ALA A 29 -17.62 24.83 14.49
CA ALA A 29 -18.32 26.05 14.90
C ALA A 29 -17.37 27.25 15.01
N ALA A 30 -17.93 28.46 15.03
CA ALA A 30 -17.17 29.69 15.24
C ALA A 30 -16.45 29.72 16.59
N SER A 31 -16.96 29.01 17.60
CA SER A 31 -16.28 28.81 18.90
C SER A 31 -15.00 27.97 18.82
N GLY A 32 -14.76 27.29 17.69
CA GLY A 32 -13.68 26.32 17.52
C GLY A 32 -14.08 24.87 17.84
N ASP A 33 -15.29 24.66 18.39
CA ASP A 33 -15.80 23.31 18.65
C ASP A 33 -16.00 22.52 17.35
N ILE A 34 -15.73 21.23 17.42
CA ILE A 34 -15.87 20.30 16.30
C ILE A 34 -17.09 19.42 16.51
N PHE A 35 -17.92 19.35 15.49
CA PHE A 35 -19.09 18.50 15.43
C PHE A 35 -18.82 17.31 14.54
N TRP A 36 -19.21 16.15 15.03
CA TRP A 36 -18.99 14.86 14.41
C TRP A 36 -20.33 14.15 14.23
N ARG A 37 -20.43 13.41 13.13
CA ARG A 37 -21.61 12.62 12.77
C ARG A 37 -21.26 11.14 12.77
N CYS A 38 -22.17 10.30 13.25
CA CYS A 38 -21.95 8.85 13.22
C CYS A 38 -21.64 8.38 11.79
N LEU A 39 -20.71 7.43 11.67
CA LEU A 39 -20.21 6.92 10.41
C LEU A 39 -21.14 5.86 9.80
N ARG A 40 -22.03 5.26 10.60
CA ARG A 40 -23.05 4.32 10.11
C ARG A 40 -24.09 5.06 9.28
N ASP A 41 -24.36 4.51 8.10
CA ASP A 41 -25.38 5.07 7.22
C ASP A 41 -26.78 4.99 7.88
N GLY A 42 -27.60 6.01 7.64
CA GLY A 42 -28.90 6.17 8.31
C GLY A 42 -28.86 6.48 9.81
N CYS A 43 -27.67 6.56 10.43
CA CYS A 43 -27.55 6.84 11.88
C CYS A 43 -27.53 8.35 12.19
N TYR A 44 -28.28 8.76 13.21
CA TYR A 44 -28.37 10.17 13.63
C TYR A 44 -27.45 10.54 14.78
N GLY A 45 -26.62 9.62 15.28
CA GLY A 45 -25.68 9.88 16.35
C GLY A 45 -24.80 11.10 16.07
N ARG A 46 -24.61 11.95 17.10
CA ARG A 46 -23.80 13.17 17.03
C ARG A 46 -22.89 13.27 18.25
N LEU A 47 -21.70 13.78 18.01
CA LEU A 47 -20.70 14.02 19.04
C LEU A 47 -20.13 15.42 18.83
N GLN A 48 -19.90 16.15 19.92
CA GLN A 48 -19.16 17.39 19.93
C GLN A 48 -17.85 17.20 20.68
N THR A 49 -16.79 17.82 20.22
CA THR A 49 -15.53 17.91 20.96
C THR A 49 -15.00 19.33 20.88
N ASN A 50 -14.15 19.72 21.83
CA ASN A 50 -13.27 20.87 21.61
C ASN A 50 -12.19 20.55 20.55
N VAL A 51 -11.41 21.53 20.13
CA VAL A 51 -10.34 21.35 19.12
C VAL A 51 -9.29 20.30 19.54
N ASN A 52 -9.07 20.15 20.85
CA ASN A 52 -8.11 19.20 21.40
C ASN A 52 -8.65 17.78 21.56
N LEU A 53 -9.95 17.55 21.35
CA LEU A 53 -10.67 16.29 21.54
C LEU A 53 -10.72 15.75 22.99
N ASN A 54 -10.45 16.59 23.99
CA ASN A 54 -10.38 16.17 25.38
C ASN A 54 -11.71 16.30 26.14
N GLN A 55 -12.70 16.95 25.52
CA GLN A 55 -14.04 17.15 26.08
C GLN A 55 -15.11 16.60 25.13
N PRO A 56 -15.20 15.27 24.94
CA PRO A 56 -16.23 14.67 24.13
C PRO A 56 -17.60 14.77 24.83
N MET A 57 -18.58 15.31 24.10
CA MET A 57 -19.95 15.46 24.55
C MET A 57 -20.90 14.86 23.52
N VAL A 58 -21.48 13.69 23.85
CA VAL A 58 -22.50 13.04 23.03
C VAL A 58 -23.76 13.90 23.04
N ARG A 59 -24.33 14.18 21.87
CA ARG A 59 -25.53 15.00 21.73
C ARG A 59 -26.76 14.10 21.51
N GLY A 60 -27.45 13.77 22.60
CA GLY A 60 -28.67 12.95 22.61
C GLY A 60 -28.43 11.48 22.29
N ASP A 61 -29.49 10.67 22.30
CA ASP A 61 -29.47 9.25 21.92
C ASP A 61 -29.99 9.07 20.48
N GLY A 62 -29.17 9.50 19.51
CA GLY A 62 -29.49 9.41 18.08
C GLY A 62 -28.95 8.16 17.40
N HIS A 63 -28.34 7.23 18.14
CA HIS A 63 -27.74 6.03 17.55
C HIS A 63 -28.80 4.97 17.28
N LEU A 64 -28.84 4.48 16.04
CA LEU A 64 -29.78 3.45 15.60
C LEU A 64 -29.12 2.07 15.45
N HIS A 65 -27.99 1.88 16.12
CA HIS A 65 -27.24 0.63 16.09
C HIS A 65 -26.51 0.42 17.42
N ALA A 66 -26.20 -0.84 17.71
CA ALA A 66 -25.45 -1.20 18.90
C ALA A 66 -24.03 -0.60 18.89
N ARG A 67 -23.48 -0.47 20.10
CA ARG A 67 -22.07 -0.14 20.33
C ARG A 67 -21.19 -1.27 19.80
N ASN A 68 -20.04 -0.90 19.25
CA ASN A 68 -18.99 -1.83 18.87
C ASN A 68 -17.62 -1.32 19.37
N PRO A 69 -17.22 -1.70 20.59
CA PRO A 69 -15.94 -1.29 21.17
C PRO A 69 -14.72 -1.63 20.31
N GLU A 70 -14.79 -2.76 19.60
CA GLU A 70 -13.69 -3.28 18.78
C GLU A 70 -13.36 -2.39 17.57
N GLU A 71 -14.30 -1.55 17.11
CA GLU A 71 -14.01 -0.56 16.06
C GLU A 71 -12.91 0.42 16.49
N GLY A 72 -12.77 0.69 17.79
CA GLY A 72 -11.71 1.52 18.36
C GLY A 72 -10.31 0.93 18.20
N ILE A 73 -10.19 -0.37 17.94
CA ILE A 73 -8.93 -1.07 17.69
C ILE A 73 -8.75 -1.32 16.18
N ILE A 74 -9.82 -1.82 15.53
CA ILE A 74 -9.79 -2.25 14.13
C ILE A 74 -9.59 -1.06 13.18
N ARG A 75 -10.34 0.03 13.36
CA ARG A 75 -10.27 1.17 12.42
C ARG A 75 -8.91 1.85 12.42
N PRO A 76 -8.28 2.14 13.58
CA PRO A 76 -6.91 2.63 13.59
C PRO A 76 -5.92 1.64 12.97
N SER A 77 -6.09 0.33 13.16
CA SER A 77 -5.22 -0.68 12.54
C SER A 77 -5.29 -0.61 11.01
N VAL A 78 -6.50 -0.61 10.44
CA VAL A 78 -6.69 -0.49 8.97
C VAL A 78 -6.19 0.87 8.45
N ALA A 79 -6.37 1.95 9.21
CA ALA A 79 -5.84 3.27 8.85
C ALA A 79 -4.30 3.26 8.81
N ARG A 80 -3.62 2.66 9.80
CA ARG A 80 -2.16 2.47 9.78
C ARG A 80 -1.72 1.60 8.61
N MET A 81 -2.39 0.48 8.33
CA MET A 81 -2.07 -0.35 7.15
C MET A 81 -2.08 0.49 5.87
N ARG A 82 -3.06 1.40 5.73
CA ARG A 82 -3.16 2.28 4.56
C ARG A 82 -2.04 3.31 4.51
N GLU A 83 -1.73 3.95 5.63
CA GLU A 83 -0.63 4.90 5.75
C GLU A 83 0.69 4.23 5.38
N ARG A 84 0.99 3.07 5.99
CA ARG A 84 2.16 2.25 5.67
C ARG A 84 2.18 1.82 4.20
N ALA A 85 1.04 1.44 3.63
CA ALA A 85 0.97 1.08 2.21
C ALA A 85 1.33 2.27 1.30
N ALA A 86 0.99 3.48 1.71
CA ALA A 86 1.29 4.71 0.98
C ALA A 86 2.76 5.14 1.15
N THR A 87 3.31 5.06 2.35
CA THR A 87 4.63 5.64 2.68
C THR A 87 5.78 4.65 2.64
N GLU A 88 5.50 3.37 2.86
CA GLU A 88 6.52 2.32 2.92
C GLU A 88 6.63 1.51 1.65
N ASN A 89 7.84 1.03 1.46
CA ASN A 89 8.23 0.06 0.44
C ASN A 89 7.95 -1.39 0.86
N THR A 90 7.35 -1.65 2.01
CA THR A 90 7.04 -3.02 2.47
C THR A 90 5.94 -3.68 1.61
N PRO A 91 6.01 -4.96 1.23
CA PRO A 91 4.90 -5.63 0.52
C PRO A 91 3.58 -5.55 1.31
N ILE A 92 2.45 -5.27 0.63
CA ILE A 92 1.13 -5.15 1.28
C ILE A 92 0.74 -6.39 2.10
N PRO A 93 0.95 -7.63 1.62
CA PRO A 93 0.67 -8.82 2.44
C PRO A 93 1.49 -8.86 3.74
N GLN A 94 2.73 -8.37 3.69
CA GLN A 94 3.58 -8.29 4.86
C GLN A 94 3.12 -7.19 5.83
N ILE A 95 2.78 -5.99 5.33
CA ILE A 95 2.16 -4.92 6.15
C ILE A 95 0.92 -5.45 6.87
N TYR A 96 0.05 -6.16 6.15
CA TYR A 96 -1.15 -6.76 6.72
C TYR A 96 -0.81 -7.75 7.83
N GLN A 97 0.11 -8.68 7.58
CA GLN A 97 0.51 -9.68 8.57
C GLN A 97 1.10 -9.03 9.83
N GLU A 98 1.96 -8.03 9.67
CA GLU A 98 2.57 -7.31 10.79
C GLU A 98 1.52 -6.54 11.61
N GLU A 99 0.60 -5.82 10.95
CA GLU A 99 -0.48 -5.10 11.67
C GLU A 99 -1.51 -6.06 12.27
N ALA A 100 -1.77 -7.21 11.65
CA ALA A 100 -2.62 -8.26 12.24
C ALA A 100 -1.96 -8.87 13.48
N ASN A 101 -0.66 -9.17 13.42
CA ASN A 101 0.11 -9.68 14.56
C ASN A 101 0.15 -8.69 15.73
N ARG A 102 0.09 -7.37 15.46
CA ARG A 102 -0.03 -6.36 16.52
C ARG A 102 -1.34 -6.47 17.29
N LEU A 103 -2.37 -7.12 16.76
CA LEU A 103 -3.66 -7.32 17.42
C LEU A 103 -3.76 -8.64 18.19
N SER A 104 -2.72 -9.47 18.18
CA SER A 104 -2.72 -10.80 18.83
C SER A 104 -3.02 -10.78 20.33
N TYR A 105 -2.90 -9.62 21.00
CA TYR A 105 -3.28 -9.45 22.40
C TYR A 105 -4.81 -9.44 22.62
N SER A 106 -5.60 -9.21 21.57
CA SER A 106 -7.07 -9.16 21.60
C SER A 106 -7.64 -10.17 20.60
N ALA A 107 -8.19 -11.27 21.13
CA ALA A 107 -8.83 -12.31 20.33
C ALA A 107 -10.06 -11.77 19.57
N SER A 108 -10.85 -10.91 20.21
CA SER A 108 -12.03 -10.28 19.60
C SER A 108 -11.65 -9.35 18.45
N ALA A 109 -10.67 -8.46 18.66
CA ALA A 109 -10.20 -7.55 17.60
C ALA A 109 -9.57 -8.32 16.43
N SER A 110 -8.80 -9.38 16.72
CA SER A 110 -8.18 -10.23 15.70
C SER A 110 -9.22 -10.96 14.86
N ALA A 111 -10.28 -11.49 15.48
CA ALA A 111 -11.36 -12.19 14.78
C ALA A 111 -12.21 -11.24 13.91
N LEU A 112 -12.32 -9.98 14.29
CA LEU A 112 -13.10 -8.96 13.58
C LEU A 112 -12.26 -8.14 12.58
N LEU A 113 -10.94 -8.35 12.53
CA LEU A 113 -10.09 -7.70 11.56
C LEU A 113 -10.50 -8.13 10.14
N PRO A 114 -10.71 -7.18 9.19
CA PRO A 114 -11.07 -7.53 7.83
C PRO A 114 -9.99 -8.37 7.17
N MET A 115 -10.38 -9.41 6.42
CA MET A 115 -9.45 -10.18 5.61
C MET A 115 -8.71 -9.29 4.60
N LEU A 116 -7.46 -9.63 4.29
CA LEU A 116 -6.64 -8.90 3.32
C LEU A 116 -7.36 -8.69 1.99
N GLN A 117 -8.00 -9.74 1.46
CA GLN A 117 -8.75 -9.69 0.19
C GLN A 117 -9.89 -8.65 0.19
N SER A 118 -10.40 -8.27 1.36
CA SER A 118 -11.47 -7.26 1.46
C SER A 118 -10.93 -5.82 1.50
N ILE A 119 -9.64 -5.64 1.76
CA ILE A 119 -9.02 -4.31 1.93
C ILE A 119 -7.83 -4.05 1.00
N ASP A 120 -7.31 -5.08 0.31
CA ASP A 120 -6.14 -5.01 -0.57
C ASP A 120 -6.27 -3.89 -1.60
N SER A 121 -7.42 -3.78 -2.27
CA SER A 121 -7.70 -2.79 -3.29
C SER A 121 -7.66 -1.37 -2.73
N ALA A 122 -7.98 -1.17 -1.45
CA ALA A 122 -7.81 0.12 -0.79
C ALA A 122 -6.35 0.40 -0.43
N LEU A 123 -5.59 -0.62 -0.01
CA LEU A 123 -4.17 -0.52 0.30
C LEU A 123 -3.33 -0.24 -0.95
N TYR A 124 -3.56 -0.98 -2.05
CA TYR A 124 -2.90 -0.76 -3.34
C TYR A 124 -3.25 0.60 -3.94
N ARG A 125 -4.49 1.09 -3.78
CA ARG A 125 -4.85 2.46 -4.19
C ARG A 125 -4.10 3.52 -3.39
N ALA A 126 -3.98 3.36 -2.08
CA ALA A 126 -3.22 4.28 -1.24
C ALA A 126 -1.71 4.25 -1.56
N ARG A 127 -1.18 3.08 -1.90
CA ARG A 127 0.17 2.97 -2.46
C ARG A 127 0.29 3.77 -3.74
N ARG A 128 -0.64 3.58 -4.68
CA ARG A 128 -0.61 4.23 -5.99
C ARG A 128 -0.76 5.75 -5.90
N SER A 129 -1.49 6.29 -4.93
CA SER A 129 -1.70 7.74 -4.83
C SER A 129 -0.41 8.53 -4.58
N ASN A 130 0.67 7.88 -4.15
CA ASN A 130 1.98 8.51 -3.96
C ASN A 130 2.91 8.37 -5.18
N PHE A 131 2.48 7.69 -6.24
CA PHE A 131 3.24 7.60 -7.49
C PHE A 131 2.70 8.60 -8.51
N PRO A 132 3.56 9.11 -9.41
CA PRO A 132 3.11 9.91 -10.54
C PRO A 132 2.13 9.11 -11.42
N PRO A 133 1.32 9.79 -12.25
CA PRO A 133 0.55 9.11 -13.27
C PRO A 133 1.46 8.26 -14.16
N LEU A 134 0.89 7.23 -14.77
CA LEU A 134 1.65 6.38 -15.68
C LEU A 134 2.24 7.23 -16.81
N PRO A 135 3.53 7.07 -17.13
CA PRO A 135 4.17 7.77 -18.23
C PRO A 135 3.51 7.36 -19.55
N ARG A 136 3.40 8.31 -20.48
CA ARG A 136 2.87 8.06 -21.83
C ARG A 136 3.97 7.88 -22.87
N THR A 137 5.18 8.30 -22.54
CA THR A 137 6.37 8.21 -23.38
C THR A 137 7.55 7.70 -22.57
N LEU A 138 8.55 7.10 -23.22
CA LEU A 138 9.75 6.61 -22.54
C LEU A 138 10.57 7.75 -21.91
N SER A 139 10.54 8.94 -22.52
CA SER A 139 11.20 10.14 -21.99
C SER A 139 10.56 10.67 -20.70
N GLU A 140 9.30 10.32 -20.42
CA GLU A 140 8.62 10.67 -19.16
C GLU A 140 8.94 9.70 -18.02
N ILE A 141 9.60 8.57 -18.30
CA ILE A 141 9.94 7.59 -17.26
C ILE A 141 11.04 8.17 -16.37
N VAL A 142 10.63 8.61 -15.17
CA VAL A 142 11.54 9.03 -14.10
C VAL A 142 11.41 8.04 -12.94
N ILE A 143 12.49 7.33 -12.63
CA ILE A 143 12.53 6.41 -11.50
C ILE A 143 12.86 7.23 -10.24
N PRO A 144 12.01 7.23 -9.21
CA PRO A 144 12.29 7.93 -7.96
C PRO A 144 13.59 7.45 -7.31
N GLN A 145 14.36 8.37 -6.70
CA GLN A 145 15.63 8.04 -6.04
C GLN A 145 15.50 6.91 -5.00
N SER A 146 14.38 6.86 -4.28
CA SER A 146 14.07 5.80 -3.31
C SER A 146 13.92 4.40 -3.91
N LEU A 147 13.86 4.28 -5.24
CA LEU A 147 13.74 3.03 -5.99
C LEU A 147 14.97 2.74 -6.86
N GLN A 148 15.97 3.64 -6.86
CA GLN A 148 17.20 3.46 -7.63
C GLN A 148 18.24 2.62 -6.89
N SER A 149 18.02 2.31 -5.62
CA SER A 149 18.92 1.49 -4.81
C SER A 149 18.22 0.33 -4.12
N THR A 150 18.96 -0.74 -3.88
CA THR A 150 18.53 -1.88 -3.06
C THR A 150 18.48 -1.51 -1.57
N GLU A 151 17.91 -2.39 -0.74
CA GLU A 151 17.97 -2.25 0.73
C GLU A 151 19.41 -2.35 1.28
N SER A 152 20.32 -3.01 0.55
CA SER A 152 21.76 -3.05 0.84
C SER A 152 22.51 -1.79 0.40
N GLY A 153 21.85 -0.87 -0.31
CA GLY A 153 22.46 0.38 -0.81
C GLY A 153 23.15 0.25 -2.17
N GLU A 154 22.98 -0.86 -2.88
CA GLU A 154 23.52 -1.05 -4.22
C GLU A 154 22.66 -0.34 -5.27
N GLU A 155 23.27 0.15 -6.35
CA GLU A 155 22.53 0.67 -7.51
C GLU A 155 21.68 -0.43 -8.13
N PHE A 156 20.41 -0.13 -8.42
CA PHE A 156 19.42 -1.10 -8.89
C PHE A 156 18.92 -0.82 -10.32
N VAL A 157 19.19 0.39 -10.85
CA VAL A 157 18.87 0.78 -12.23
C VAL A 157 20.17 0.91 -13.00
N LEU A 158 20.57 -0.15 -13.69
CA LEU A 158 21.93 -0.23 -14.22
C LEU A 158 22.07 0.40 -15.59
N LEU A 159 21.03 0.28 -16.42
CA LEU A 159 21.06 0.79 -17.80
C LEU A 159 19.69 1.32 -18.20
N GLN A 160 19.68 2.55 -18.73
CA GLN A 160 18.56 3.13 -19.48
C GLN A 160 19.09 3.57 -20.84
N LEU A 161 18.98 2.68 -21.84
CA LEU A 161 19.38 2.96 -23.21
C LEU A 161 18.21 3.58 -23.94
N GLN A 162 18.15 4.91 -23.99
CA GLN A 162 17.06 5.65 -24.63
C GLN A 162 16.98 5.34 -26.14
N ASP A 163 18.11 5.19 -26.82
CA ASP A 163 18.14 4.90 -28.26
C ASP A 163 17.59 3.51 -28.61
N ASN A 164 17.73 2.57 -27.67
CA ASN A 164 17.30 1.18 -27.85
C ASN A 164 16.02 0.86 -27.08
N ASN A 165 15.44 1.82 -26.34
CA ASN A 165 14.27 1.63 -25.48
C ASN A 165 14.42 0.44 -24.52
N ILE A 166 15.63 0.24 -23.99
CA ILE A 166 15.95 -0.84 -23.05
C ILE A 166 16.15 -0.26 -21.66
N MET A 167 15.49 -0.88 -20.68
CA MET A 167 15.71 -0.64 -19.28
C MET A 167 16.14 -1.93 -18.59
N VAL A 168 17.24 -1.86 -17.84
CA VAL A 168 17.82 -2.99 -17.11
C VAL A 168 17.82 -2.69 -15.63
N PHE A 169 17.14 -3.53 -14.88
CA PHE A 169 17.14 -3.53 -13.42
C PHE A 169 17.96 -4.69 -12.89
N GLY A 170 18.74 -4.44 -11.85
CA GLY A 170 19.59 -5.43 -11.18
C GLY A 170 20.61 -4.75 -10.30
N ALA A 171 21.16 -5.46 -9.32
CA ALA A 171 22.33 -4.99 -8.57
C ALA A 171 23.63 -5.54 -9.19
N PRO A 172 24.79 -4.88 -9.04
CA PRO A 172 26.08 -5.42 -9.48
C PRO A 172 26.35 -6.82 -8.93
N SER A 173 25.99 -7.09 -7.68
CA SER A 173 26.11 -8.43 -7.08
C SER A 173 25.27 -9.51 -7.79
N ASP A 174 24.14 -9.15 -8.40
CA ASP A 174 23.34 -10.09 -9.19
C ASP A 174 24.10 -10.52 -10.46
N PHE A 175 24.88 -9.62 -11.06
CA PHE A 175 25.71 -9.94 -12.23
C PHE A 175 26.86 -10.87 -11.87
N ASP A 176 27.50 -10.66 -10.71
CA ASP A 176 28.56 -11.56 -10.23
C ASP A 176 28.02 -13.00 -10.08
N VAL A 177 26.78 -13.14 -9.59
CA VAL A 177 26.08 -14.43 -9.52
C VAL A 177 25.84 -15.00 -10.92
N LEU A 178 25.33 -14.20 -11.86
CA LEU A 178 25.11 -14.68 -13.23
C LEU A 178 26.40 -15.12 -13.93
N CYS A 179 27.49 -14.35 -13.77
CA CYS A 179 28.78 -14.63 -14.38
C CYS A 179 29.45 -15.88 -13.81
N SER A 180 29.18 -16.19 -12.53
CA SER A 180 29.70 -17.39 -11.86
C SER A 180 28.79 -18.61 -11.97
N ALA A 181 27.57 -18.43 -12.48
CA ALA A 181 26.59 -19.51 -12.60
C ALA A 181 26.97 -20.51 -13.69
N SER A 182 26.86 -21.81 -13.38
CA SER A 182 27.02 -22.88 -14.38
C SER A 182 25.88 -22.89 -15.39
N HIS A 183 24.68 -22.47 -14.96
CA HIS A 183 23.47 -22.44 -15.78
C HIS A 183 22.70 -21.16 -15.51
N VAL A 184 22.25 -20.54 -16.59
CA VAL A 184 21.36 -19.38 -16.57
C VAL A 184 20.07 -19.75 -17.29
N TYR A 185 18.95 -19.42 -16.67
CA TYR A 185 17.61 -19.61 -17.20
C TYR A 185 17.05 -18.25 -17.58
N MET A 186 16.38 -18.20 -18.71
CA MET A 186 15.84 -16.96 -19.24
C MET A 186 14.41 -17.20 -19.69
N ASP A 187 13.52 -16.28 -19.33
CA ASP A 187 12.13 -16.31 -19.78
C ASP A 187 11.65 -14.88 -20.07
N GLY A 188 10.74 -14.75 -21.04
CA GLY A 188 10.18 -13.48 -21.45
C GLY A 188 8.67 -13.56 -21.63
N THR A 189 7.93 -12.69 -20.95
CA THR A 189 6.48 -12.59 -21.06
C THR A 189 6.05 -11.29 -21.73
N PHE A 190 5.10 -11.40 -22.66
CA PHE A 190 4.43 -10.25 -23.28
C PHE A 190 3.25 -9.76 -22.43
N ALA A 191 2.62 -10.69 -21.71
CA ALA A 191 1.37 -10.49 -20.98
C ALA A 191 1.51 -9.54 -19.77
N ALA A 192 2.66 -9.55 -19.09
CA ALA A 192 2.91 -8.73 -17.91
C ALA A 192 3.77 -7.49 -18.21
N CYS A 193 3.99 -7.16 -19.49
CA CYS A 193 4.85 -6.06 -19.87
C CYS A 193 4.10 -4.72 -19.80
N PRO A 194 4.66 -3.67 -19.16
CA PRO A 194 4.06 -2.34 -19.17
C PRO A 194 3.95 -1.78 -20.59
N GLU A 195 2.87 -1.04 -20.92
CA GLU A 195 2.51 -0.61 -22.29
C GLU A 195 3.65 0.07 -23.09
N LEU A 196 4.55 0.78 -22.42
CA LEU A 196 5.69 1.44 -23.08
C LEU A 196 6.80 0.46 -23.52
N PHE A 197 6.65 -0.81 -23.14
CA PHE A 197 7.55 -1.91 -23.46
C PHE A 197 6.70 -3.08 -24.01
N ARG A 198 7.28 -3.93 -24.85
CA ARG A 198 6.61 -5.11 -25.45
C ARG A 198 6.83 -6.39 -24.68
N GLN A 199 8.02 -6.61 -24.16
CA GLN A 199 8.35 -7.87 -23.49
C GLN A 199 9.06 -7.61 -22.18
N PHE A 200 8.55 -8.20 -21.12
CA PHE A 200 9.26 -8.29 -19.86
C PHE A 200 10.12 -9.55 -19.88
N PHE A 201 11.42 -9.39 -19.73
CA PHE A 201 12.41 -10.45 -19.78
C PHE A 201 13.07 -10.60 -18.40
N THR A 202 13.26 -11.84 -17.98
CA THR A 202 13.85 -12.19 -16.69
C THR A 202 14.99 -13.18 -16.89
N ILE A 203 16.07 -12.97 -16.16
CA ILE A 203 17.27 -13.81 -16.18
C ILE A 203 17.48 -14.33 -14.76
N HIS A 204 17.68 -15.65 -14.64
CA HIS A 204 17.78 -16.37 -13.38
C HIS A 204 19.01 -17.27 -13.39
N ALA A 205 19.69 -17.39 -12.26
CA ALA A 205 20.74 -18.37 -12.03
C ALA A 205 20.44 -19.19 -10.76
N PHE A 206 21.28 -20.17 -10.45
CA PHE A 206 21.32 -20.78 -9.11
C PHE A 206 22.50 -20.22 -8.32
N PHE A 207 22.30 -19.97 -7.03
CA PHE A 207 23.34 -19.57 -6.09
C PHE A 207 23.26 -20.48 -4.86
N GLY A 208 24.24 -21.38 -4.70
CA GLY A 208 24.15 -22.48 -3.75
C GLY A 208 23.06 -23.50 -4.15
N GLU A 209 22.35 -24.07 -3.17
CA GLU A 209 21.28 -25.08 -3.38
C GLU A 209 19.86 -24.50 -3.53
N ARG A 210 19.71 -23.17 -3.68
CA ARG A 210 18.40 -22.51 -3.70
C ARG A 210 18.16 -21.76 -5.00
N GLN A 211 16.97 -21.92 -5.57
CA GLN A 211 16.44 -20.98 -6.55
C GLN A 211 16.03 -19.71 -5.82
N LYS A 212 16.74 -18.61 -6.06
CA LYS A 212 16.34 -17.32 -5.49
C LYS A 212 15.48 -16.56 -6.50
N ILE A 213 14.25 -16.23 -6.10
CA ILE A 213 13.31 -15.44 -6.89
C ILE A 213 12.96 -14.18 -6.11
N LYS A 214 13.37 -13.01 -6.61
CA LYS A 214 12.90 -11.67 -6.19
C LYS A 214 11.96 -11.08 -7.25
N PHE A 215 10.69 -11.46 -7.23
CA PHE A 215 9.72 -10.67 -7.97
C PHE A 215 9.68 -9.26 -7.36
N TYR A 216 10.09 -8.24 -8.12
CA TYR A 216 9.69 -6.86 -7.84
C TYR A 216 8.21 -6.71 -8.21
N LYS A 217 7.34 -7.40 -7.47
CA LYS A 217 5.87 -7.37 -7.62
C LYS A 217 5.27 -6.03 -7.16
N LYS A 218 6.08 -4.98 -7.03
CA LYS A 218 5.66 -3.71 -6.45
C LYS A 218 4.77 -2.87 -7.36
N GLN A 219 4.68 -3.18 -8.66
CA GLN A 219 3.99 -2.28 -9.58
C GLN A 219 3.29 -2.91 -10.79
N PHE A 220 3.34 -4.24 -10.98
CA PHE A 220 2.76 -4.87 -12.17
C PHE A 220 1.38 -5.52 -11.97
N ASP A 221 0.81 -5.48 -10.76
CA ASP A 221 -0.54 -6.05 -10.47
C ASP A 221 -1.70 -5.15 -10.99
N VAL A 222 -1.43 -4.26 -11.93
CA VAL A 222 -2.39 -3.32 -12.46
C VAL A 222 -2.07 -3.13 -13.94
N LEU A 223 -3.10 -3.17 -14.77
CA LEU A 223 -3.14 -2.87 -16.21
C LEU A 223 -3.15 -4.12 -17.10
N TRP A 224 -4.38 -4.44 -17.53
CA TRP A 224 -4.77 -5.16 -18.75
C TRP A 224 -5.90 -4.31 -19.37
N PRO A 225 -6.06 -4.13 -20.70
CA PRO A 225 -5.94 -5.16 -21.75
C PRO A 225 -5.22 -4.78 -23.09
N LEU A 226 -4.74 -5.82 -23.78
CA LEU A 226 -4.56 -6.10 -25.23
C LEU A 226 -4.10 -5.03 -26.26
N ASP A 227 -3.15 -5.51 -27.07
CA ASP A 227 -2.90 -5.32 -28.52
C ASP A 227 -1.74 -4.39 -29.03
N PHE A 228 -0.78 -5.08 -29.70
CA PHE A 228 0.26 -4.69 -30.69
C PHE A 228 1.56 -3.90 -30.32
N CYS A 229 2.69 -4.48 -30.81
CA CYS A 229 4.00 -3.89 -31.26
C CYS A 229 5.00 -3.23 -30.25
N GLN A 230 6.03 -3.97 -29.76
CA GLN A 230 7.52 -3.92 -30.01
C GLN A 230 8.39 -3.31 -28.85
N LEU A 231 9.51 -3.98 -28.43
CA LEU A 231 10.59 -3.70 -27.38
C LEU A 231 10.73 -4.40 -25.98
N ARG A 232 11.96 -4.73 -25.53
CA ARG A 232 12.29 -5.65 -24.39
C ARG A 232 12.80 -4.93 -23.11
N MET A 233 12.29 -5.28 -21.93
CA MET A 233 12.72 -4.84 -20.58
C MET A 233 13.42 -5.99 -19.84
N TYR A 234 14.57 -5.76 -19.21
CA TYR A 234 15.32 -6.78 -18.45
C TYR A 234 15.18 -6.52 -16.95
N ALA A 235 14.62 -7.47 -16.20
CA ALA A 235 14.71 -7.47 -14.75
C ALA A 235 15.55 -8.67 -14.31
N LEU A 236 16.71 -8.37 -13.74
CA LEU A 236 17.49 -9.32 -12.97
C LEU A 236 16.84 -9.45 -11.61
N VAL A 237 16.53 -10.70 -11.29
CA VAL A 237 15.67 -11.06 -10.19
C VAL A 237 16.43 -12.05 -9.33
N TYR A 238 17.01 -11.60 -8.21
CA TYR A 238 17.61 -12.48 -7.21
C TYR A 238 17.31 -12.08 -5.77
N LYS A 239 16.90 -13.04 -4.93
CA LYS A 239 16.60 -12.88 -3.49
C LYS A 239 17.80 -12.45 -2.66
#